data_AF-A0AAJ4SHU8-F1
#
_entry.id   AF-A0AAJ4SHU8-F1
#
_cell.length_a   1.000
_cell.length_b   1.000
_cell.length_c   1.000
_cell.angle_alpha   90.00
_cell.angle_beta   90.00
_cell.angle_gamma   90.00
#
_symmetry.space_group_name_H-M   'P 1'
#
loop_
_entity.id
_entity.type
_entity.pdbx_description
1 polymer ?
#
loop_
_entity_poly.entity_id
_entity_poly.type
_entity_poly.pdbx_seq_one_letter_code
_entity_poly.pdbx_strand_id
1 'polypeptide(L)'
;MKNIVLVVVIFCLTIMSAVLMITTDNEAKDSKKTKQEKTEQTTKKKEQQSKKQDKAINIKNQEELAEIIYSKQDEQTKMNAYNEAIKKGILPRSHSYQEAIYAYEESVWLKKNSGDN
;
A
#
# COMPACT_ATOMS: atom_id res chain seq x y z
N MET A 1 11.82 29.88 -32.11
CA MET A 1 10.52 29.41 -31.60
C MET A 1 10.59 28.08 -30.80
N LYS A 2 11.75 27.44 -30.60
CA LYS A 2 11.85 26.19 -29.80
C LYS A 2 11.84 26.44 -28.27
N ASN A 3 12.39 27.56 -27.83
CA ASN A 3 12.54 27.87 -26.40
C ASN A 3 11.27 28.44 -25.75
N ILE A 4 10.34 28.97 -26.54
CA ILE A 4 9.07 29.52 -26.04
C ILE A 4 8.19 28.42 -25.47
N VAL A 5 8.14 27.25 -26.14
CA VAL A 5 7.38 26.09 -25.66
C VAL A 5 7.93 25.62 -24.30
N LEU A 6 9.25 25.58 -24.14
CA LEU A 6 9.88 25.20 -22.88
C LEU A 6 9.52 26.16 -21.73
N VAL A 7 9.54 27.48 -22.00
CA VAL A 7 9.20 28.51 -21.02
C VAL A 7 7.73 28.42 -20.59
N VAL A 8 6.81 28.16 -21.53
CA VAL A 8 5.39 27.99 -21.23
C VAL A 8 5.14 26.72 -20.40
N VAL A 9 5.84 25.62 -20.71
CA VAL A 9 5.70 24.36 -19.95
C VAL A 9 6.19 24.52 -18.51
N ILE A 10 7.35 25.16 -18.30
CA ILE A 10 7.88 25.41 -16.95
C ILE A 10 6.92 26.29 -16.14
N PHE A 11 6.33 27.32 -16.77
CA PHE A 11 5.35 28.20 -16.14
C PHE A 11 4.02 27.48 -15.80
N CYS A 12 3.55 26.58 -16.66
CA CYS A 12 2.37 25.76 -16.36
C CYS A 12 2.60 24.81 -15.18
N LEU A 13 3.79 24.19 -15.08
CA LEU A 13 4.12 23.26 -14.00
C LEU A 13 4.19 23.95 -12.62
N THR A 14 4.67 25.20 -12.56
CA THR A 14 4.71 25.96 -11.30
C THR A 14 3.31 26.36 -10.82
N ILE A 15 2.42 26.80 -11.72
CA ILE A 15 1.03 27.12 -11.38
C ILE A 15 0.27 25.87 -10.92
N MET A 16 0.41 24.75 -11.64
CA MET A 16 -0.23 23.48 -11.27
C MET A 16 0.20 23.01 -9.89
N SER A 17 1.49 23.11 -9.56
CA SER A 17 2.02 22.71 -8.24
C SER A 17 1.45 23.60 -7.12
N ALA A 18 1.33 24.91 -7.35
CA ALA A 18 0.74 25.83 -6.38
C ALA A 18 -0.76 25.56 -6.16
N VAL A 19 -1.52 25.30 -7.23
CA VAL A 19 -2.94 24.94 -7.12
C VAL A 19 -3.09 23.63 -6.35
N LEU A 20 -2.28 22.61 -6.66
CA LEU A 20 -2.34 21.31 -5.98
C LEU A 20 -2.01 21.43 -4.49
N MET A 21 -1.01 22.24 -4.12
CA MET A 21 -0.73 22.55 -2.71
C MET A 21 -1.91 23.26 -2.03
N ILE A 22 -2.51 24.28 -2.66
CA ILE A 22 -3.67 24.99 -2.08
C ILE A 22 -4.89 24.08 -1.93
N THR A 23 -5.18 23.20 -2.90
CA THR A 23 -6.33 22.29 -2.83
C THR A 23 -6.11 21.17 -1.83
N THR A 24 -4.87 20.74 -1.61
CA THR A 24 -4.54 19.69 -0.63
C THR A 24 -4.53 20.23 0.80
N ASP A 25 -4.22 21.52 0.99
CA ASP A 25 -4.13 22.15 2.32
C ASP A 25 -5.49 22.68 2.83
N ASN A 26 -6.50 22.81 1.97
CA ASN A 26 -7.82 23.33 2.37
C ASN A 26 -8.73 22.33 3.14
N GLU A 27 -8.30 21.08 3.33
CA GLU A 27 -8.97 20.12 4.24
C GLU A 27 -8.40 20.08 5.67
N ALA A 28 -7.56 21.05 6.06
CA ALA A 28 -7.01 21.09 7.42
C ALA A 28 -7.09 22.49 8.05
N LYS A 29 -8.29 23.08 8.09
CA LYS A 29 -8.57 24.13 9.08
C LYS A 29 -8.85 23.48 10.43
N ASP A 30 -7.84 23.46 11.28
CA ASP A 30 -7.77 24.24 12.53
C ASP A 30 -6.84 23.52 13.53
N SER A 31 -5.69 24.14 13.82
CA SER A 31 -5.05 24.21 15.15
C SER A 31 -3.59 24.62 15.04
N LYS A 32 -3.35 25.90 15.31
CA LYS A 32 -2.09 26.52 15.78
C LYS A 32 -1.21 25.56 16.60
N LYS A 33 0.10 25.52 16.29
CA LYS A 33 1.18 26.23 17.02
C LYS A 33 2.54 25.52 16.86
N THR A 34 3.49 26.30 16.38
CA THR A 34 4.96 26.12 16.30
C THR A 34 5.60 25.50 17.55
N LYS A 35 6.47 24.49 17.40
CA LYS A 35 7.91 24.50 17.79
C LYS A 35 8.58 23.11 17.73
N GLN A 36 9.75 23.10 17.09
CA GLN A 36 11.02 22.42 17.43
C GLN A 36 11.11 20.89 17.64
N GLU A 37 12.05 20.32 16.87
CA GLU A 37 13.00 19.25 17.19
C GLU A 37 12.60 18.21 18.26
N LYS A 38 12.41 16.96 17.82
CA LYS A 38 13.31 15.86 18.20
C LYS A 38 13.04 14.61 17.37
N THR A 39 14.09 14.10 16.74
CA THR A 39 14.20 12.73 16.26
C THR A 39 14.12 11.81 17.47
N GLU A 40 13.10 10.96 17.56
CA GLU A 40 13.10 9.72 18.36
C GLU A 40 11.77 8.99 18.12
N GLN A 41 11.85 7.91 17.33
CA GLN A 41 11.17 6.64 17.56
C GLN A 41 9.67 6.68 17.94
N THR A 42 8.79 6.54 16.95
CA THR A 42 7.38 6.16 17.16
C THR A 42 7.05 4.86 16.44
N THR A 43 7.33 3.76 17.15
CA THR A 43 6.46 2.58 17.10
C THR A 43 5.04 3.03 17.47
N LYS A 44 4.06 2.43 16.77
CA LYS A 44 2.60 2.50 16.97
C LYS A 44 1.87 3.58 16.16
N LYS A 45 1.01 3.05 15.28
CA LYS A 45 -0.36 3.49 14.96
C LYS A 45 -0.56 3.93 13.51
N LYS A 46 -0.84 2.94 12.66
CA LYS A 46 -1.85 3.06 11.60
C LYS A 46 -2.76 1.83 11.61
N GLU A 47 -3.31 1.59 12.79
CA GLU A 47 -4.44 0.69 13.01
C GLU A 47 -5.72 1.52 12.79
N GLN A 48 -5.97 1.88 11.52
CA GLN A 48 -7.20 2.57 11.12
C GLN A 48 -7.28 2.56 9.59
N GLN A 49 -7.51 1.38 9.02
CA GLN A 49 -8.14 1.32 7.72
C GLN A 49 -9.18 0.19 7.71
N SER A 50 -10.43 0.64 7.77
CA SER A 50 -11.62 -0.02 7.23
C SER A 50 -11.96 -1.42 7.75
N LYS A 51 -12.79 -1.42 8.80
CA LYS A 51 -13.90 -2.36 8.95
C LYS A 51 -14.77 -2.35 7.68
N LYS A 52 -14.38 -3.07 6.64
CA LYS A 52 -15.26 -3.44 5.52
C LYS A 52 -15.26 -4.94 5.44
N GLN A 53 -16.29 -5.51 6.06
CA GLN A 53 -16.70 -6.92 5.98
C GLN A 53 -15.54 -7.91 5.97
N ASP A 54 -15.14 -8.34 7.18
CA ASP A 54 -14.55 -9.66 7.41
C ASP A 54 -15.59 -10.72 6.98
N LYS A 55 -15.84 -10.87 5.68
CA LYS A 55 -16.25 -12.18 5.19
C LYS A 55 -15.02 -13.03 5.51
N ALA A 56 -15.14 -13.91 6.50
CA ALA A 56 -14.06 -14.81 6.87
C ALA A 56 -13.75 -15.64 5.63
N ILE A 57 -12.79 -15.16 4.84
CA ILE A 57 -12.13 -15.96 3.84
C ILE A 57 -11.53 -17.11 4.68
N ASN A 58 -11.67 -18.33 4.20
CA ASN A 58 -11.16 -19.51 4.91
C ASN A 58 -10.28 -20.28 3.94
N ILE A 59 -9.02 -19.88 3.86
CA ILE A 59 -8.04 -20.49 2.98
C ILE A 59 -7.36 -21.64 3.73
N LYS A 60 -7.37 -22.84 3.14
CA LYS A 60 -6.77 -24.04 3.74
C LYS A 60 -5.37 -24.33 3.21
N ASN A 61 -5.10 -23.96 1.96
CA ASN A 61 -3.86 -24.29 1.28
C ASN A 61 -3.45 -23.20 0.28
N GLN A 62 -2.28 -23.38 -0.33
CA GLN A 62 -1.70 -22.41 -1.26
C GLN A 62 -2.50 -22.32 -2.58
N GLU A 63 -3.14 -23.40 -3.03
CA GLU A 63 -3.92 -23.43 -4.27
C GLU A 63 -5.20 -22.58 -4.14
N GLU A 64 -5.94 -22.74 -3.04
CA GLU A 64 -7.10 -21.91 -2.71
C GLU A 64 -6.73 -20.42 -2.59
N LEU A 65 -5.54 -20.11 -2.06
CA LEU A 65 -5.03 -18.74 -2.05
C LEU A 65 -4.77 -18.24 -3.48
N ALA A 66 -4.11 -19.04 -4.31
CA ALA A 66 -3.76 -18.66 -5.68
C ALA A 66 -5.00 -18.33 -6.51
N GLU A 67 -6.08 -19.10 -6.36
CA GLU A 67 -7.37 -18.83 -7.01
C GLU A 67 -7.88 -17.42 -6.69
N ILE A 68 -7.80 -17.00 -5.42
CA ILE A 68 -8.23 -15.67 -4.99
C ILE A 68 -7.29 -14.59 -5.53
N ILE A 69 -5.97 -14.79 -5.42
CA ILE A 69 -4.94 -13.82 -5.86
C ILE A 69 -5.03 -13.53 -7.35
N TYR A 70 -5.20 -14.56 -8.18
CA TYR A 70 -5.32 -14.41 -9.64
C TYR A 70 -6.76 -14.13 -10.12
N SER A 71 -7.72 -14.02 -9.20
CA SER A 71 -9.11 -13.68 -9.55
C SER A 71 -9.29 -12.21 -9.96
N LYS A 72 -10.52 -11.86 -10.37
CA LYS A 72 -10.95 -10.48 -10.64
C LYS A 72 -11.40 -9.71 -9.39
N GLN A 73 -11.21 -10.26 -8.19
CA GLN A 73 -11.54 -9.57 -6.94
C GLN A 73 -10.68 -8.31 -6.78
N ASP A 74 -11.16 -7.38 -5.96
CA ASP A 74 -10.42 -6.16 -5.68
C ASP A 74 -9.17 -6.43 -4.83
N GLU A 75 -8.23 -5.49 -4.88
CA GLU A 75 -6.93 -5.59 -4.22
C GLU A 75 -7.03 -5.80 -2.70
N GLN A 76 -8.02 -5.16 -2.05
CA GLN A 76 -8.22 -5.32 -0.61
C GLN A 76 -8.63 -6.76 -0.28
N THR A 77 -9.54 -7.36 -1.06
CA THR A 77 -9.96 -8.75 -0.85
C THR A 77 -8.80 -9.72 -1.05
N LYS A 78 -7.97 -9.51 -2.09
CA LYS A 78 -6.77 -10.31 -2.33
C LYS A 78 -5.73 -10.18 -1.21
N MET A 79 -5.49 -8.96 -0.73
CA MET A 79 -4.58 -8.72 0.39
C MET A 79 -5.10 -9.31 1.71
N ASN A 80 -6.42 -9.28 1.93
CA ASN A 80 -7.03 -9.92 3.10
C ASN A 80 -6.82 -11.44 3.07
N ALA A 81 -7.05 -12.08 1.91
CA ALA A 81 -6.77 -13.49 1.68
C ALA A 81 -5.30 -13.84 1.92
N TYR A 82 -4.39 -13.06 1.33
CA TYR A 82 -2.95 -13.20 1.54
C TYR A 82 -2.58 -13.14 3.04
N ASN A 83 -3.10 -12.14 3.76
CA ASN A 83 -2.83 -11.98 5.20
C ASN A 83 -3.33 -13.15 6.04
N GLU A 84 -4.47 -13.69 5.70
CA GLU A 84 -5.02 -14.86 6.37
C GLU A 84 -4.11 -16.08 6.18
N ALA A 85 -3.60 -16.28 4.95
CA ALA A 85 -2.66 -17.35 4.66
C ALA A 85 -1.35 -17.22 5.45
N ILE A 86 -0.83 -15.99 5.64
CA ILE A 86 0.33 -15.73 6.50
C ILE A 86 0.00 -16.07 7.96
N LYS A 87 -1.16 -15.64 8.48
CA LYS A 87 -1.58 -15.95 9.86
C LYS A 87 -1.72 -17.45 10.11
N LYS A 88 -2.11 -18.21 9.08
CA LYS A 88 -2.23 -19.68 9.12
C LYS A 88 -0.91 -20.42 8.86
N GLY A 89 0.18 -19.71 8.57
CA GLY A 89 1.49 -20.32 8.28
C GLY A 89 1.53 -21.07 6.94
N ILE A 90 0.61 -20.79 6.01
CA ILE A 90 0.58 -21.44 4.69
C ILE A 90 1.75 -20.96 3.82
N LEU A 91 2.09 -19.68 3.94
CA LEU A 91 3.19 -19.01 3.26
C LEU A 91 3.96 -18.11 4.24
N PRO A 92 5.28 -17.90 4.01
CA PRO A 92 6.04 -16.88 4.71
C PRO A 92 5.61 -15.49 4.25
N ARG A 93 5.88 -14.47 5.07
CA ARG A 93 5.54 -13.08 4.73
C ARG A 93 6.53 -12.51 3.71
N SER A 94 6.02 -11.86 2.67
CA SER A 94 6.76 -11.14 1.64
C SER A 94 7.19 -9.74 2.10
N HIS A 95 8.27 -9.23 1.50
CA HIS A 95 8.70 -7.85 1.66
C HIS A 95 7.96 -6.88 0.72
N SER A 96 7.46 -7.37 -0.42
CA SER A 96 6.73 -6.65 -1.46
C SER A 96 5.22 -6.61 -1.19
N TYR A 97 4.82 -5.98 -0.08
CA TYR A 97 3.45 -6.05 0.45
C TYR A 97 2.43 -5.06 -0.17
N GLN A 98 2.80 -4.37 -1.25
CA GLN A 98 1.94 -3.34 -1.85
C GLN A 98 0.85 -3.92 -2.77
N GLU A 99 1.13 -5.05 -3.41
CA GLU A 99 0.20 -5.74 -4.31
C GLU A 99 0.17 -7.23 -3.99
N ALA A 100 -1.02 -7.81 -3.94
CA ALA A 100 -1.27 -9.16 -3.48
C ALA A 100 -0.62 -10.21 -4.38
N ILE A 101 -0.58 -9.96 -5.69
CA ILE A 101 0.10 -10.84 -6.66
C ILE A 101 1.60 -10.89 -6.36
N TYR A 102 2.26 -9.73 -6.26
CA TYR A 102 3.69 -9.68 -5.96
C TYR A 102 4.00 -10.23 -4.57
N ALA A 103 3.16 -9.92 -3.58
CA ALA A 103 3.30 -10.45 -2.23
C ALA A 103 3.20 -11.99 -2.23
N TYR A 104 2.22 -12.55 -2.93
CA TYR A 104 2.05 -13.99 -3.08
C TYR A 104 3.24 -14.64 -3.78
N GLU A 105 3.65 -14.12 -4.94
CA GLU A 105 4.73 -14.69 -5.75
C GLU A 105 6.08 -14.68 -5.02
N GLU A 106 6.41 -13.57 -4.36
CA GLU A 106 7.62 -13.50 -3.52
C GLU A 106 7.51 -14.49 -2.34
N SER A 107 6.33 -14.63 -1.72
CA SER A 107 6.14 -15.57 -0.61
C SER A 107 6.30 -17.03 -1.03
N VAL A 108 5.81 -17.38 -2.22
CA VAL A 108 6.00 -18.72 -2.81
C VAL A 108 7.48 -18.96 -3.09
N TRP A 109 8.17 -17.95 -3.65
CA TRP A 109 9.61 -18.02 -3.88
C TRP A 109 10.38 -18.18 -2.56
N LEU A 110 10.05 -17.39 -1.53
CA LEU A 110 10.64 -17.52 -0.20
C LEU A 110 10.42 -18.92 0.36
N LYS A 111 9.17 -19.43 0.36
CA LYS A 111 8.87 -20.79 0.85
C LYS A 111 9.73 -21.86 0.18
N LYS A 112 9.88 -21.77 -1.15
CA LYS A 112 10.69 -22.72 -1.93
C LYS A 112 12.19 -22.65 -1.62
N ASN A 113 12.71 -21.47 -1.28
CA ASN A 113 14.15 -21.26 -1.07
C ASN A 113 14.55 -21.23 0.41
N SER A 114 13.61 -21.08 1.33
CA SER A 114 13.86 -21.07 2.78
C SER A 114 14.09 -22.46 3.37
N GLY A 115 13.89 -23.53 2.60
CA GLY A 115 14.11 -24.91 3.05
C GLY A 115 13.01 -25.48 3.96
N ASP A 116 11.95 -24.73 4.23
CA ASP A 116 10.73 -25.22 4.90
C ASP A 116 9.89 -26.04 3.90
N ASN A 117 10.28 -27.31 3.70
CA ASN A 117 9.42 -28.35 3.11
C ASN A 117 8.64 -29.07 4.21
#